data_AF-A0A9N9AR82-F1
#
_entry.id   AF-A0A9N9AR82-F1
#
_cell.length_a   1.000
_cell.length_b   1.000
_cell.length_c   1.000
_cell.angle_alpha   90.00
_cell.angle_beta   90.00
_cell.angle_gamma   90.00
#
_symmetry.space_group_name_H-M   'P 1'
#
loop_
_entity.id
_entity.type
_entity.pdbx_description
1 polymer ?
#
loop_
_entity_poly.entity_id
_entity_poly.type
_entity_poly.pdbx_seq_one_letter_code
_entity_poly.pdbx_strand_id
1 'polypeptide(L)'
;MSKKIDRRTVVLDQTTRNKNIQHHLNELERDNYAEVPELEIVSGTMTKPRRTVEVDTSQNKGKKIDQFPPDIPTYLTAAAGKSRFPPRKFCSVCGFLANYSCKTCGMKYCSVKCLETHEETR
;
A
#
# COMPACT_ATOMS: atom_id res chain seq x y z
N MET A 1 -42.92 21.54 -29.43
CA MET A 1 -42.44 22.71 -28.65
C MET A 1 -41.70 22.20 -27.42
N SER A 2 -40.37 22.25 -27.39
CA SER A 2 -39.59 21.88 -26.20
C SER A 2 -38.72 23.06 -25.80
N LYS A 3 -39.04 23.69 -24.67
CA LYS A 3 -38.28 24.81 -24.11
C LYS A 3 -36.98 24.25 -23.53
N LYS A 4 -35.83 24.62 -24.12
CA LYS A 4 -34.51 24.30 -23.56
C LYS A 4 -34.32 25.10 -22.26
N ILE A 5 -34.19 24.40 -21.14
CA ILE A 5 -33.90 25.02 -19.84
C ILE A 5 -32.41 25.33 -19.80
N ASP A 6 -32.07 26.61 -19.90
CA ASP A 6 -30.71 27.13 -19.77
C ASP A 6 -30.28 27.04 -18.30
N ARG A 7 -29.53 25.98 -17.94
CA ARG A 7 -28.94 25.81 -16.61
C ARG A 7 -27.76 26.77 -16.47
N ARG A 8 -28.04 28.04 -16.24
CA ARG A 8 -27.01 29.02 -15.82
C ARG A 8 -26.41 28.51 -14.51
N THR A 9 -25.17 28.02 -14.59
CA THR A 9 -24.40 27.64 -13.41
C THR A 9 -24.22 28.91 -12.61
N VAL A 10 -24.82 28.98 -11.42
CA VAL A 10 -24.63 30.13 -10.53
C VAL A 10 -23.16 30.08 -10.10
N VAL A 11 -22.33 30.91 -10.73
CA VAL A 11 -20.91 31.03 -10.40
C VAL A 11 -20.84 31.73 -9.06
N LEU A 12 -20.73 30.94 -7.98
CA LEU A 12 -20.51 31.43 -6.63
C LEU A 12 -19.16 32.15 -6.55
N ASP A 13 -19.17 33.29 -5.85
CA ASP A 13 -17.97 34.07 -5.54
C ASP A 13 -16.89 33.19 -4.88
N GLN A 14 -15.64 33.49 -5.18
CA GLN A 14 -14.49 32.68 -4.79
C GLN A 14 -14.38 32.56 -3.26
N THR A 15 -14.76 33.61 -2.53
CA THR A 15 -14.75 33.63 -1.06
C THR A 15 -15.73 32.62 -0.46
N THR A 16 -16.95 32.56 -1.00
CA THR A 16 -18.00 31.61 -0.58
C THR A 16 -17.60 30.18 -0.90
N ARG A 17 -16.99 29.97 -2.07
CA ARG A 17 -16.44 28.65 -2.45
C ARG A 17 -15.38 28.18 -1.45
N ASN A 18 -14.44 29.07 -1.12
CA ASN A 18 -13.37 28.75 -0.17
C ASN A 18 -13.92 28.47 1.23
N LYS A 19 -14.92 29.23 1.71
CA LYS A 19 -15.58 28.98 3.00
C LYS A 19 -16.24 27.60 3.06
N ASN A 20 -16.95 27.20 1.99
CA ASN A 20 -17.58 25.89 1.92
C ASN A 20 -16.55 24.75 1.91
N ILE A 21 -15.44 24.94 1.19
CA ILE A 21 -14.31 23.97 1.20
C ILE A 21 -13.74 23.84 2.62
N GLN A 22 -13.49 24.95 3.31
CA GLN A 22 -12.94 24.93 4.66
C GLN A 22 -13.88 24.26 5.66
N HIS A 23 -15.18 24.56 5.58
CA HIS A 23 -16.18 23.87 6.40
C HIS A 23 -16.14 22.35 6.18
N HIS A 24 -16.07 21.91 4.92
CA HIS A 24 -16.02 20.50 4.58
C HIS A 24 -14.73 19.81 5.07
N LEU A 25 -13.58 20.48 4.97
CA LEU A 25 -12.31 19.97 5.49
C LEU A 25 -12.35 19.81 7.02
N ASN A 26 -12.88 20.80 7.73
CA ASN A 26 -13.05 20.76 9.18
C ASN A 26 -14.01 19.65 9.64
N GLU A 27 -14.97 19.24 8.81
CA GLU A 27 -15.88 18.13 9.09
C GLU A 27 -15.15 16.79 8.97
N LEU A 28 -14.35 16.60 7.92
CA LEU A 28 -13.52 15.40 7.72
C LEU A 28 -12.43 15.22 8.79
N GLU A 29 -11.88 16.32 9.32
CA GLU A 29 -10.91 16.25 10.43
C GLU A 29 -11.53 15.78 11.74
N ARG A 30 -12.79 16.13 12.01
CA ARG A 30 -13.50 15.67 13.22
C ARG A 30 -13.79 14.17 13.20
N ASP A 31 -14.13 13.62 12.04
CA ASP A 31 -14.46 12.19 11.90
C ASP A 31 -13.22 11.28 11.90
N ASN A 32 -12.00 11.85 11.80
CA ASN A 32 -10.74 11.13 11.85
C ASN A 32 -10.11 11.10 13.28
N TYR A 33 -10.89 11.43 14.31
CA TYR A 33 -10.49 11.29 15.71
C TYR A 33 -10.42 9.81 16.11
N ALA A 34 -9.29 9.17 15.81
CA ALA A 34 -8.76 8.12 16.66
C ALA A 34 -7.58 8.73 17.41
N GLU A 35 -7.74 9.00 18.72
CA GLU A 35 -6.60 9.27 19.59
C GLU A 35 -5.66 8.06 19.49
N VAL A 36 -4.56 8.23 18.77
CA VAL A 36 -3.50 7.23 18.73
C VAL A 36 -2.92 7.21 20.16
N PRO A 37 -2.96 6.09 20.88
CA PRO A 37 -2.36 6.03 22.21
C PRO A 37 -0.89 6.46 22.11
N GLU A 38 -0.50 7.41 22.95
CA GLU A 38 0.88 7.90 23.02
C GLU A 38 1.78 6.76 23.50
N LEU A 39 2.27 5.97 22.55
CA LEU A 39 3.25 4.92 22.83
C LEU A 39 4.60 5.61 23.05
N GLU A 40 5.07 5.62 24.30
CA GLU A 40 6.44 6.00 24.63
C GLU A 40 7.41 5.07 23.87
N ILE A 41 8.03 5.57 22.81
CA ILE A 41 9.08 4.86 22.09
C ILE A 41 10.29 4.79 23.03
N VAL A 42 10.42 3.68 23.76
CA VAL A 42 11.65 3.36 24.49
C VAL A 42 12.79 3.29 23.49
N SER A 43 13.62 4.33 23.50
CA SER A 43 14.82 4.43 22.69
C SER A 43 15.86 3.46 23.24
N GLY A 44 15.84 2.22 22.75
CA GLY A 44 16.93 1.27 22.97
C GLY A 44 18.23 1.80 22.37
N THR A 45 19.33 1.70 23.11
CA THR A 45 20.67 2.14 22.73
C THR A 45 21.23 1.36 21.54
N MET A 46 20.84 1.73 20.32
CA MET A 46 21.50 1.24 19.11
C MET A 46 22.66 2.17 18.76
N THR A 47 23.85 1.79 19.21
CA THR A 47 25.14 2.37 18.81
C THR A 47 25.42 2.04 17.35
N LYS A 48 24.84 2.80 16.43
CA LYS A 48 25.32 3.04 15.06
C LYS A 48 24.51 4.20 14.47
N PRO A 49 25.14 5.27 13.94
CA PRO A 49 24.40 6.36 13.33
C PRO A 49 23.76 5.84 12.05
N ARG A 50 22.44 5.60 12.10
CA ARG A 50 21.62 5.49 10.90
C ARG A 50 21.68 6.85 10.21
N ARG A 51 22.17 6.91 8.96
CA ARG A 51 22.07 8.13 8.14
C ARG A 51 20.62 8.59 8.14
N THR A 52 20.31 9.65 8.86
CA THR A 52 19.05 10.35 8.78
C THR A 52 19.10 11.19 7.51
N VAL A 53 18.44 10.74 6.46
CA VAL A 53 17.97 11.69 5.44
C VAL A 53 16.89 12.53 6.12
N GLU A 54 17.13 13.83 6.24
CA GLU A 54 16.16 14.78 6.76
C GLU A 54 14.90 14.69 5.91
N VAL A 55 13.83 14.15 6.48
CA VAL A 55 12.52 14.09 5.82
C VAL A 55 11.86 15.43 6.10
N ASP A 56 12.07 16.39 5.20
CA ASP A 56 11.34 17.66 5.21
C ASP A 56 9.85 17.40 5.00
N THR A 57 9.06 17.53 6.08
CA THR A 57 7.61 17.29 6.12
C THR A 57 6.77 18.44 5.56
N SER A 58 7.36 19.36 4.80
CA SER A 58 6.61 20.45 4.15
C SER A 58 6.59 20.23 2.64
N GLN A 59 5.39 20.24 2.06
CA GLN A 59 5.07 20.03 0.64
C GLN A 59 4.86 18.57 0.23
N ASN A 60 3.70 18.02 0.60
CA ASN A 60 3.13 16.84 -0.06
C ASN A 60 2.62 17.20 -1.46
N LYS A 61 3.52 17.68 -2.33
CA LYS A 61 3.37 17.56 -3.79
C LYS A 61 3.98 16.21 -4.12
N GLY A 62 3.20 15.26 -4.62
CA GLY A 62 3.70 13.96 -5.06
C GLY A 62 4.92 14.16 -5.97
N LYS A 63 6.13 13.93 -5.43
CA LYS A 63 7.38 14.12 -6.17
C LYS A 63 7.38 13.07 -7.29
N LYS A 64 7.47 13.53 -8.54
CA LYS A 64 7.56 12.61 -9.69
C LYS A 64 8.83 11.78 -9.53
N ILE A 65 8.69 10.46 -9.59
CA ILE A 65 9.79 9.49 -9.43
C ILE A 65 10.95 9.72 -10.41
N ASP A 66 10.66 10.30 -11.58
CA ASP A 66 11.65 10.59 -12.64
C ASP A 66 12.57 11.78 -12.33
N GLN A 67 12.28 12.55 -11.28
CA GLN A 67 13.03 13.76 -10.92
C GLN A 67 14.13 13.50 -9.89
N PHE A 68 14.20 12.28 -9.34
CA PHE A 68 15.26 11.94 -8.39
C PHE A 68 16.58 11.67 -9.12
N PRO A 69 17.72 12.14 -8.59
CA PRO A 69 19.02 11.78 -9.11
C PRO A 69 19.24 10.26 -9.02
N PRO A 70 20.04 9.67 -9.93
CA PRO A 70 20.18 8.21 -10.07
C PRO A 70 20.79 7.52 -8.84
N ASP A 71 21.44 8.29 -7.96
CA ASP A 71 22.07 7.81 -6.73
C ASP A 71 21.05 7.52 -5.61
N ILE A 72 19.82 8.05 -5.73
CA ILE A 72 18.77 7.87 -4.73
C ILE A 72 17.88 6.67 -5.14
N PRO A 73 17.81 5.60 -4.33
CA PRO A 73 16.95 4.47 -4.63
C PRO A 73 15.48 4.91 -4.58
N THR A 74 14.77 4.65 -5.67
CA THR A 74 13.35 4.94 -5.87
C THR A 74 12.59 3.61 -5.86
N TYR A 75 11.26 3.64 -5.72
CA TYR A 75 10.41 2.44 -5.76
C TYR A 75 10.74 1.48 -6.92
N LEU A 76 11.05 2.02 -8.11
CA LEU A 76 11.41 1.23 -9.30
C LEU A 76 12.84 0.67 -9.26
N THR A 77 13.79 1.36 -8.63
CA THR A 77 15.21 0.95 -8.59
C THR A 77 15.56 0.11 -7.37
N ALA A 78 14.72 0.13 -6.33
CA ALA A 78 14.87 -0.67 -5.12
C ALA A 78 14.46 -2.15 -5.30
N ALA A 79 14.11 -2.58 -6.52
CA ALA A 79 13.73 -3.96 -6.79
C ALA A 79 14.86 -4.93 -6.42
N ALA A 80 14.53 -5.95 -5.63
CA ALA A 80 15.49 -6.98 -5.25
C ALA A 80 15.96 -7.75 -6.50
N GLY A 81 17.25 -8.08 -6.53
CA GLY A 81 17.81 -8.96 -7.55
C GLY A 81 17.24 -10.39 -7.46
N LYS A 82 17.56 -11.21 -8.47
CA LYS A 82 17.14 -12.62 -8.50
C LYS A 82 17.71 -13.39 -7.30
N SER A 83 16.96 -14.38 -6.80
CA SER A 83 17.42 -15.25 -5.71
C SER A 83 18.71 -15.97 -6.10
N ARG A 84 19.66 -16.04 -5.16
CA ARG A 84 20.90 -16.82 -5.29
C ARG A 84 20.69 -18.33 -5.06
N PHE A 85 19.56 -18.70 -4.47
CA PHE A 85 19.25 -20.08 -4.06
C PHE A 85 18.05 -20.64 -4.83
N PRO A 86 18.00 -21.96 -5.06
CA PRO A 86 16.88 -22.58 -5.75
C PRO A 86 15.58 -22.46 -4.93
N PRO A 87 14.42 -22.41 -5.61
CA PRO A 87 13.13 -22.29 -4.94
C PRO A 87 12.81 -23.57 -4.15
N ARG A 88 12.31 -23.39 -2.93
CA ARG A 88 11.83 -24.50 -2.09
C ARG A 88 10.40 -24.86 -2.49
N LYS A 89 10.03 -26.14 -2.31
CA LYS A 89 8.72 -26.67 -2.66
C LYS A 89 7.92 -26.91 -1.38
N PHE A 90 6.93 -26.06 -1.12
CA PHE A 90 6.04 -26.18 0.03
C PHE A 90 4.65 -26.64 -0.40
N CYS A 91 3.97 -27.34 0.50
CA CYS A 91 2.60 -27.78 0.34
C CYS A 91 1.68 -26.56 0.38
N SER A 92 0.81 -26.40 -0.62
CA SER A 92 -0.11 -25.27 -0.68
C SER A 92 -1.21 -25.31 0.38
N VAL A 93 -1.44 -26.47 1.01
CA VAL A 93 -2.50 -26.65 2.03
C VAL A 93 -1.97 -26.39 3.44
N CYS A 94 -0.81 -26.93 3.80
CA CYS A 94 -0.30 -26.90 5.17
C CYS A 94 1.10 -26.27 5.33
N GLY A 95 1.76 -25.87 4.24
CA GLY A 95 3.06 -25.19 4.30
C GLY A 95 4.29 -26.07 4.55
N PHE A 96 4.12 -27.37 4.87
CA PHE A 96 5.24 -28.31 5.00
C PHE A 96 5.93 -28.60 3.66
N LEU A 97 7.13 -29.20 3.68
CA LEU A 97 7.82 -29.59 2.45
C LEU A 97 6.96 -30.54 1.61
N ALA A 98 6.84 -30.24 0.32
CA ALA A 98 6.03 -31.00 -0.60
C ALA A 98 6.88 -31.99 -1.42
N ASN A 99 6.48 -33.25 -1.39
CA ASN A 99 7.11 -34.34 -2.14
C ASN A 99 6.39 -34.61 -3.47
N TYR A 100 5.12 -34.21 -3.58
CA TYR A 100 4.27 -34.55 -4.73
C TYR A 100 3.74 -33.30 -5.45
N SER A 101 3.25 -33.49 -6.67
CA SER A 101 2.59 -32.46 -7.47
C SER A 101 1.29 -32.96 -8.07
N CYS A 102 0.27 -32.12 -8.00
CA CYS A 102 -1.03 -32.39 -8.60
C CYS A 102 -0.92 -32.44 -10.12
N LYS A 103 -1.56 -33.44 -10.73
CA LYS A 103 -1.51 -33.67 -12.19
C LYS A 103 -2.29 -32.64 -13.01
N THR A 104 -3.29 -31.99 -12.42
CA THR A 104 -4.18 -31.06 -13.12
C THR A 104 -3.62 -29.64 -13.16
N CYS A 105 -3.09 -29.16 -12.04
CA CYS A 105 -2.67 -27.77 -11.88
C CYS A 105 -1.19 -27.59 -11.49
N GLY A 106 -0.47 -28.67 -11.19
CA GLY A 106 0.94 -28.62 -10.80
C GLY A 106 1.21 -28.16 -9.36
N MET A 107 0.17 -27.88 -8.57
CA MET A 107 0.29 -27.50 -7.16
C MET A 107 1.07 -28.55 -6.36
N LYS A 108 1.89 -28.09 -5.42
CA LYS A 108 2.70 -28.97 -4.59
C LYS A 108 1.93 -29.35 -3.32
N TYR A 109 1.99 -30.63 -2.93
CA TYR A 109 1.37 -31.16 -1.71
C TYR A 109 2.28 -32.17 -0.99
N CYS A 110 2.06 -32.36 0.31
CA CYS A 110 2.90 -33.23 1.14
C CYS A 110 2.34 -34.65 1.34
N SER A 111 1.02 -34.82 1.33
CA SER A 111 0.32 -36.08 1.64
C SER A 111 -1.02 -36.19 0.91
N VAL A 112 -1.60 -37.40 0.85
CA VAL A 112 -2.91 -37.66 0.22
C VAL A 112 -4.03 -36.84 0.85
N LYS A 113 -4.01 -36.64 2.17
CA LYS A 113 -4.99 -35.77 2.86
C LYS A 113 -4.98 -34.34 2.30
N CYS A 114 -3.79 -33.80 2.06
CA CYS A 114 -3.65 -32.48 1.45
C CYS A 114 -4.00 -32.49 -0.04
N LEU A 115 -3.93 -33.63 -0.72
CA LEU A 115 -4.42 -33.76 -2.10
C LEU A 115 -5.94 -33.69 -2.14
N GLU A 116 -6.63 -34.44 -1.28
CA GLU A 116 -8.09 -34.42 -1.17
C GLU A 116 -8.61 -33.00 -0.89
N THR A 117 -8.08 -32.34 0.14
CA THR A 117 -8.43 -30.94 0.45
C THR A 117 -8.12 -29.99 -0.71
N HIS A 118 -7.03 -30.25 -1.44
CA HIS A 118 -6.66 -29.47 -2.61
C HIS A 118 -7.64 -29.66 -3.77
N GLU A 119 -8.08 -30.89 -4.05
CA GLU A 119 -9.02 -31.21 -5.13
C GLU A 119 -10.45 -30.73 -4.83
N GLU A 120 -10.85 -30.70 -3.55
CA GLU A 120 -12.16 -30.17 -3.15
C GLU A 120 -12.28 -28.65 -3.33
N THR A 121 -11.17 -27.92 -3.22
CA THR A 121 -11.17 -26.45 -3.16
C THR A 121 -10.66 -25.76 -4.43
N ARG A 122 -10.21 -26.52 -5.46
CA ARG A 122 -9.41 -25.94 -6.54
C ARG A 122 -9.55 -26.55 -7.92
#